data_AF-A0A137NVY8-F1
#
_entry.id   AF-A0A137NVY8-F1
#
_cell.length_a   1.000
_cell.length_b   1.000
_cell.length_c   1.000
_cell.angle_alpha   90.00
_cell.angle_beta   90.00
_cell.angle_gamma   90.00
#
_symmetry.space_group_name_H-M   'P 1'
#
loop_
_entity.id
_entity.type
_entity.pdbx_description
1 polymer ?
#
loop_
_entity_poly.entity_id
_entity_poly.type
_entity_poly.pdbx_seq_one_letter_code
_entity_poly.pdbx_strand_id
1 'polypeptide(L)'
;MIQALFDNGITPLSMFGSTETGIILRCIPDKNSEYLIPLTPVKGLKYILKDYGNDLVELIILKDDPCLAYVQDRDQDGNYPTKDLFQVISRDPLLLNYVSRTDDTIIHVNGEKTNPIPMEEKINRCSYIERCAILGTGQQMNALLVQLDLNVVMSSSLPSAISTIKSFVESANESAPSHSHIYEEMIYYLPMDSKKKLPITMKGDLQRSKCAEIFEEEIKELVEKMESGYVSDQDHEFHGISSADGASTESIVKVCLRSSVNKPLGNSNNFFNDGMDSLSAMRFRNLLKSKISGLELKVTDIYDNNTVGKLVKFIEFSKQENRPNAKLLESYQKEVEDYIARYSNLRLEKTSTKQLPTEEFHIVITGANGSLGSFMIKNLVKQSKVSKVYAMIRAEDDNKAKQKLESSFSQRFINISSENATKIAPLAVKLIKRDL
;
A
#
# COMPACT_ATOMS: atom_id res chain seq x y z
N MET A 1 11.20 26.60 17.02
CA MET A 1 11.40 27.68 16.02
C MET A 1 10.24 28.67 16.01
N ILE A 2 9.00 28.22 15.85
CA ILE A 2 7.80 29.09 15.80
C ILE A 2 7.60 29.91 17.09
N GLN A 3 7.71 29.28 18.26
CA GLN A 3 7.61 29.99 19.55
C GLN A 3 8.61 31.16 19.66
N ALA A 4 9.85 30.93 19.23
CA ALA A 4 10.90 31.95 19.24
C ALA A 4 10.55 33.15 18.33
N LEU A 5 9.80 32.94 17.23
CA LEU A 5 9.33 34.05 16.39
C LEU A 5 8.32 34.91 17.15
N PHE A 6 7.33 34.27 17.78
CA PHE A 6 6.33 34.99 18.59
C PHE A 6 6.94 35.72 19.78
N ASP A 7 7.93 35.12 20.45
CA ASP A 7 8.61 35.72 21.59
C ASP A 7 9.45 36.95 21.20
N ASN A 8 9.88 37.04 19.93
CA ASN A 8 10.54 38.21 19.36
C ASN A 8 9.56 39.19 18.68
N GLY A 9 8.25 39.05 18.91
CA GLY A 9 7.22 39.93 18.34
C GLY A 9 6.96 39.73 16.85
N ILE A 10 7.44 38.64 16.25
CA ILE A 10 7.23 38.30 14.85
C ILE A 10 6.04 37.34 14.76
N THR A 11 5.01 37.70 13.98
CA THR A 11 3.87 36.82 13.72
C THR A 11 4.11 36.05 12.40
N PRO A 12 4.50 34.77 12.45
CA PRO A 12 4.67 33.98 11.24
C PRO A 12 3.32 33.77 10.54
N LEU A 13 3.34 33.86 9.21
CA LEU A 13 2.18 33.61 8.35
C LEU A 13 2.55 32.51 7.36
N SER A 14 1.72 31.47 7.31
CA SER A 14 1.78 30.45 6.26
C SER A 14 0.64 30.66 5.28
N MET A 15 0.92 30.48 4.00
CA MET A 15 -0.06 30.59 2.92
C MET A 15 0.10 29.38 2.01
N PHE A 16 -1.02 28.87 1.52
CA PHE A 16 -1.05 27.76 0.59
C PHE A 16 -1.65 28.22 -0.73
N GLY A 17 -1.03 27.82 -1.83
CA GLY A 17 -1.41 28.26 -3.16
C GLY A 17 -0.66 27.56 -4.27
N SER A 18 -1.16 27.72 -5.48
CA SER A 18 -0.52 27.21 -6.69
C SER A 18 -0.42 28.32 -7.75
N THR A 19 0.32 28.07 -8.82
CA THR A 19 0.40 29.02 -9.95
C THR A 19 -0.97 29.19 -10.61
N GLU A 20 -1.75 28.13 -10.62
CA GLU A 20 -3.07 28.03 -11.23
C GLU A 20 -4.16 28.77 -10.44
N THR A 21 -4.00 28.88 -9.12
CA THR A 21 -5.08 29.34 -8.23
C THR A 21 -4.70 30.58 -7.41
N GLY A 22 -3.44 31.00 -7.44
CA GLY A 22 -2.93 31.99 -6.52
C GLY A 22 -2.93 31.45 -5.09
N ILE A 23 -3.10 32.32 -4.10
CA ILE A 23 -3.18 31.93 -2.69
C ILE A 23 -4.63 31.57 -2.36
N ILE A 24 -4.86 30.32 -1.96
CA ILE A 24 -6.20 29.80 -1.68
C ILE A 24 -6.44 29.53 -0.20
N LEU A 25 -5.40 29.23 0.59
CA LEU A 25 -5.51 29.09 2.03
C LEU A 25 -4.47 29.97 2.74
N ARG A 26 -4.81 30.36 3.97
CA ARG A 26 -3.92 31.07 4.89
C ARG A 26 -4.01 30.47 6.28
N CYS A 27 -2.90 30.46 7.00
CA CYS A 27 -2.85 30.08 8.39
C CYS A 27 -3.49 31.18 9.26
N ILE A 28 -4.22 30.77 10.29
CA ILE A 28 -4.56 31.63 11.42
C ILE A 28 -3.46 31.40 12.47
N PRO A 29 -2.54 32.34 12.70
CA PRO A 29 -1.44 32.12 13.63
C PRO A 29 -1.97 32.01 15.06
N ASP A 30 -1.65 30.91 15.75
CA ASP A 30 -1.89 30.75 17.18
C ASP A 30 -0.54 30.72 17.91
N LYS A 31 -0.35 31.66 18.84
CA LYS A 31 0.87 31.77 19.65
C LYS A 31 1.10 30.53 20.53
N ASN A 32 0.05 29.76 20.80
CA ASN A 32 0.14 28.54 21.60
C ASN A 32 0.31 27.27 20.75
N SER A 33 0.34 27.38 19.42
CA SER A 33 0.49 26.23 18.53
C SER A 33 1.96 25.91 18.29
N GLU A 34 2.31 24.62 18.33
CA GLU A 34 3.63 24.14 17.94
C GLU A 34 3.90 24.28 16.43
N TYR A 35 2.86 24.45 15.62
CA TYR A 35 2.91 24.44 14.15
C TYR A 35 2.11 25.59 13.51
N LEU A 36 2.46 25.99 12.28
CA LEU A 36 1.72 27.00 11.48
C LEU A 36 0.48 26.41 10.79
N ILE A 37 -0.34 25.72 11.56
CA ILE A 37 -1.61 25.12 11.19
C ILE A 37 -2.61 25.44 12.31
N PRO A 38 -3.91 25.55 12.02
CA PRO A 38 -4.60 25.20 10.77
C PRO A 38 -4.59 26.28 9.66
N LEU A 39 -4.79 25.83 8.43
CA LEU A 39 -5.09 26.63 7.24
C LEU A 39 -6.61 26.85 7.10
N THR A 40 -7.01 28.03 6.63
CA THR A 40 -8.41 28.35 6.31
C THR A 40 -8.52 28.98 4.93
N PRO A 41 -9.59 28.74 4.16
CA PRO A 41 -9.80 29.38 2.88
C PRO A 41 -9.77 30.91 2.94
N VAL A 42 -9.17 31.53 1.91
CA VAL A 42 -9.22 32.98 1.77
C VAL A 42 -10.65 33.44 1.46
N LYS A 43 -10.98 34.67 1.89
CA LYS A 43 -12.31 35.23 1.69
C LYS A 43 -12.61 35.37 0.19
N GLY A 44 -13.77 34.85 -0.24
CA GLY A 44 -14.23 34.94 -1.63
C GLY A 44 -13.78 33.79 -2.52
N LEU A 45 -12.97 32.85 -2.01
CA LEU A 45 -12.62 31.63 -2.73
C LEU A 45 -13.87 30.80 -3.02
N LYS A 46 -14.05 30.41 -4.28
CA LYS A 46 -15.11 29.50 -4.72
C LYS A 46 -14.54 28.09 -4.85
N TYR A 47 -14.97 27.19 -3.97
CA TYR A 47 -14.46 25.82 -3.91
C TYR A 47 -15.55 24.82 -3.50
N ILE A 48 -15.28 23.55 -3.79
CA ILE A 48 -15.98 22.40 -3.21
C ILE A 48 -14.96 21.48 -2.53
N LEU A 49 -15.41 20.78 -1.50
CA LEU A 49 -14.62 19.74 -0.85
C LEU A 49 -15.04 18.38 -1.38
N LYS A 50 -14.10 17.67 -1.99
CA LYS A 50 -14.31 16.28 -2.40
C LYS A 50 -13.82 15.37 -1.29
N ASP A 51 -14.72 14.57 -0.75
CA ASP A 51 -14.44 13.65 0.36
C ASP A 51 -13.63 12.44 -0.11
N TYR A 52 -12.56 12.12 0.63
CA TYR A 52 -11.70 10.95 0.45
C TYR A 52 -11.82 9.94 1.60
N GLY A 53 -12.69 10.18 2.58
CA GLY A 53 -12.85 9.40 3.80
C GLY A 53 -11.81 9.72 4.86
N ASN A 54 -12.02 9.24 6.09
CA ASN A 54 -11.12 9.45 7.24
C ASN A 54 -10.75 10.93 7.48
N ASP A 55 -11.74 11.82 7.36
CA ASP A 55 -11.58 13.28 7.48
C ASP A 55 -10.60 13.89 6.47
N LEU A 56 -10.29 13.19 5.36
CA LEU A 56 -9.49 13.71 4.26
C LEU A 56 -10.38 14.30 3.17
N VAL A 57 -10.03 15.49 2.70
CA VAL A 57 -10.72 16.19 1.63
C VAL A 57 -9.73 16.73 0.61
N GLU A 58 -10.14 16.75 -0.66
CA GLU A 58 -9.47 17.50 -1.72
C GLU A 58 -10.21 18.83 -1.93
N LEU A 59 -9.47 19.94 -2.04
CA LEU A 59 -10.04 21.21 -2.50
C LEU A 59 -10.14 21.19 -4.02
N ILE A 60 -11.34 21.42 -4.54
CA ILE A 60 -11.56 21.64 -5.97
C ILE A 60 -11.98 23.10 -6.15
N ILE A 61 -11.20 23.86 -6.90
CA ILE A 61 -11.48 25.26 -7.19
C ILE A 61 -12.50 25.35 -8.32
N LEU A 62 -13.58 26.10 -8.08
CA LEU A 62 -14.67 26.21 -9.05
C LEU A 62 -14.24 27.01 -10.28
N LYS A 63 -14.77 26.64 -11.44
CA LYS A 63 -14.38 27.23 -12.73
C LYS A 63 -14.64 28.74 -12.85
N ASP A 64 -15.58 29.25 -12.05
CA ASP A 64 -15.99 30.65 -11.99
C ASP A 64 -15.32 31.42 -10.84
N ASP A 65 -14.31 30.83 -10.20
CA ASP A 65 -13.43 31.53 -9.28
C ASP A 65 -12.61 32.59 -10.06
N PRO A 66 -12.60 33.86 -9.61
CA PRO A 66 -11.94 34.94 -10.34
C PRO A 66 -10.41 34.82 -10.37
N CYS A 67 -9.82 34.02 -9.49
CA CYS A 67 -8.37 33.82 -9.39
C CYS A 67 -7.90 32.55 -10.10
N LEU A 68 -8.81 31.73 -10.65
CA LEU A 68 -8.44 30.53 -11.39
C LEU A 68 -7.88 30.90 -12.77
N ALA A 69 -6.61 30.55 -13.00
CA ALA A 69 -5.93 30.74 -14.27
C ALA A 69 -6.49 29.84 -15.38
N TYR A 70 -6.06 30.08 -16.61
CA TYR A 70 -6.36 29.20 -17.73
C TYR A 70 -5.56 27.88 -17.60
N VAL A 71 -6.23 26.85 -17.11
CA VAL A 71 -5.67 25.51 -16.87
C VAL A 71 -6.28 24.46 -17.80
N GLN A 72 -5.45 23.51 -18.26
CA GLN A 72 -5.89 22.36 -19.07
C GLN A 72 -6.42 21.19 -18.22
N ASP A 73 -5.93 21.05 -16.99
CA ASP A 73 -6.23 19.93 -16.10
C ASP A 73 -7.53 20.20 -15.33
N ARG A 74 -8.66 20.18 -16.04
CA ARG A 74 -10.00 20.41 -15.48
C ARG A 74 -10.78 19.11 -15.35
N ASP A 75 -11.65 19.05 -14.36
CA ASP A 75 -12.61 17.97 -14.25
C ASP A 75 -13.76 18.11 -15.26
N GLN A 76 -14.70 17.15 -15.22
CA GLN A 76 -15.82 17.06 -16.14
C GLN A 76 -16.74 18.28 -16.11
N ASP A 77 -16.81 18.95 -14.96
CA ASP A 77 -17.64 20.14 -14.75
C ASP A 77 -16.89 21.43 -15.10
N GLY A 78 -15.61 21.31 -15.48
CA GLY A 78 -14.70 22.39 -15.81
C GLY A 78 -13.99 22.99 -14.59
N ASN A 79 -14.14 22.41 -13.41
CA ASN A 79 -13.48 22.86 -12.19
C ASN A 79 -12.03 22.39 -12.17
N TYR A 80 -11.21 23.00 -11.32
CA TYR A 80 -9.80 22.65 -11.16
C TYR A 80 -9.59 21.81 -9.90
N PRO A 81 -9.33 20.49 -10.02
CA PRO A 81 -8.91 19.68 -8.89
C PRO A 81 -7.48 20.08 -8.52
N THR A 82 -7.26 20.62 -7.31
CA THR A 82 -5.90 21.01 -6.92
C THR A 82 -5.00 19.80 -6.73
N LYS A 83 -5.60 18.61 -6.56
CA LYS A 83 -4.93 17.36 -6.23
C LYS A 83 -4.28 17.37 -4.85
N ASP A 84 -4.51 18.40 -4.03
CA ASP A 84 -3.99 18.50 -2.67
C ASP A 84 -5.00 17.93 -1.69
N LEU A 85 -4.55 17.02 -0.82
CA LEU A 85 -5.32 16.42 0.26
C LEU A 85 -5.07 17.17 1.57
N PHE A 86 -6.17 17.42 2.27
CA PHE A 86 -6.18 18.08 3.56
C PHE A 86 -6.94 17.23 4.58
N GLN A 87 -6.43 17.15 5.79
CA GLN A 87 -7.17 16.67 6.94
C GLN A 87 -8.06 17.80 7.48
N VAL A 88 -9.33 17.50 7.70
CA VAL A 88 -10.30 18.43 8.29
C VAL A 88 -10.12 18.44 9.80
N ILE A 89 -9.65 19.56 10.35
CA ILE A 89 -9.55 19.78 11.81
C ILE A 89 -10.89 20.26 12.37
N SER A 90 -11.56 21.17 11.66
CA SER A 90 -12.90 21.65 11.97
C SER A 90 -13.61 22.02 10.67
N ARG A 91 -14.94 21.89 10.63
CA ARG A 91 -15.76 22.33 9.49
C ARG A 91 -16.39 23.70 9.70
N ASP A 92 -16.48 24.17 10.95
CA ASP A 92 -17.05 25.47 11.29
C ASP A 92 -16.27 26.12 12.45
N PRO A 93 -15.36 27.07 12.17
CA PRO A 93 -14.87 27.45 10.84
C PRO A 93 -14.11 26.32 10.15
N LEU A 94 -14.01 26.34 8.82
CA LEU A 94 -13.23 25.34 8.08
C LEU A 94 -11.73 25.53 8.36
N LEU A 95 -11.14 24.52 9.01
CA LEU A 95 -9.75 24.44 9.41
C LEU A 95 -9.14 23.16 8.82
N LEU A 96 -8.05 23.33 8.08
CA LEU A 96 -7.43 22.29 7.27
C LEU A 96 -5.95 22.13 7.64
N ASN A 97 -5.49 20.89 7.67
CA ASN A 97 -4.07 20.57 7.70
C ASN A 97 -3.68 19.96 6.36
N TYR A 98 -2.65 20.47 5.69
CA TYR A 98 -2.16 19.86 4.45
C TYR A 98 -1.54 18.49 4.76
N VAL A 99 -1.86 17.48 3.96
CA VAL A 99 -1.41 16.09 4.19
C VAL A 99 -0.47 15.63 3.10
N SER A 100 -0.91 15.72 1.84
CA SER A 100 -0.15 15.26 0.68
C SER A 100 -0.84 15.69 -0.61
N ARG A 101 -0.25 15.35 -1.76
CA ARG A 101 -0.99 15.33 -3.02
C ARG A 101 -1.54 13.94 -3.33
N THR A 102 -2.64 13.92 -4.08
CA THR A 102 -3.28 12.71 -4.60
C THR A 102 -2.40 11.98 -5.61
N ASP A 103 -1.61 12.71 -6.40
CA ASP A 103 -0.63 12.14 -7.34
C ASP A 103 0.67 11.68 -6.67
N ASP A 104 0.91 12.11 -5.42
CA ASP A 104 2.03 11.67 -4.60
C ASP A 104 1.71 10.46 -3.73
N THR A 105 0.44 10.03 -3.71
CA THR A 105 0.02 8.83 -2.99
C THR A 105 0.43 7.58 -3.75
N ILE A 106 1.19 6.70 -3.10
CA ILE A 106 1.60 5.43 -3.67
C ILE A 106 0.45 4.44 -3.51
N ILE A 107 0.05 3.81 -4.61
CA ILE A 107 -1.02 2.80 -4.62
C ILE A 107 -0.41 1.43 -4.95
N HIS A 108 -0.45 0.53 -3.98
CA HIS A 108 0.06 -0.83 -4.10
C HIS A 108 -0.88 -1.73 -4.90
N VAL A 109 -0.39 -2.89 -5.38
CA VAL A 109 -1.21 -3.84 -6.17
C VAL A 109 -2.43 -4.39 -5.41
N ASN A 110 -2.36 -4.43 -4.07
CA ASN A 110 -3.45 -4.85 -3.20
C ASN A 110 -4.45 -3.71 -2.92
N GLY A 111 -4.20 -2.49 -3.42
CA GLY A 111 -5.03 -1.31 -3.22
C GLY A 111 -4.72 -0.52 -1.95
N GLU A 112 -3.76 -0.96 -1.14
CA GLU A 112 -3.27 -0.17 -0.01
C GLU A 112 -2.59 1.11 -0.49
N LYS A 113 -2.70 2.16 0.32
CA LYS A 113 -2.21 3.49 -0.02
C LYS A 113 -1.14 3.91 0.99
N THR A 114 0.01 4.31 0.47
CA THR A 114 1.11 4.86 1.24
C THR A 114 1.23 6.35 0.96
N ASN A 115 1.30 7.17 2.02
CA ASN A 115 1.69 8.58 1.91
C ASN A 115 3.21 8.67 2.16
N PRO A 116 4.04 8.89 1.12
CA PRO A 116 5.49 8.86 1.27
C PRO A 116 6.05 10.12 1.93
N ILE A 117 5.35 11.25 1.84
CA ILE A 117 5.90 12.57 2.19
C ILE A 117 6.39 12.64 3.65
N PRO A 118 5.61 12.24 4.68
CA PRO A 118 6.06 12.31 6.06
C PRO A 118 7.29 11.42 6.34
N MET A 119 7.36 10.27 5.65
CA MET A 119 8.49 9.35 5.77
C MET A 119 9.74 9.94 5.10
N GLU A 120 9.61 10.46 3.88
CA GLU A 120 10.70 11.16 3.16
C GLU A 120 11.21 12.36 3.95
N GLU A 121 10.34 13.21 4.51
CA GLU A 121 10.72 14.34 5.34
C GLU A 121 11.52 13.92 6.57
N LYS A 122 11.17 12.79 7.18
CA LYS A 122 11.89 12.26 8.35
C LYS A 122 13.25 11.69 7.95
N ILE A 123 13.32 10.93 6.85
CA ILE A 123 14.55 10.32 6.34
C ILE A 123 15.53 11.41 5.84
N ASN A 124 15.04 12.43 5.13
CA ASN A 124 15.84 13.55 4.61
C ASN A 124 16.48 14.42 5.70
N ARG A 125 16.14 14.24 6.99
CA ARG A 125 16.86 14.91 8.10
C ARG A 125 18.22 14.26 8.40
N CYS A 126 18.50 13.10 7.82
CA CYS A 126 19.81 12.46 7.93
C CYS A 126 20.85 13.28 7.15
N SER A 127 21.94 13.68 7.82
CA SER A 127 23.01 14.50 7.21
C SER A 127 23.77 13.81 6.07
N TYR A 128 23.65 12.48 5.95
CA TYR A 128 24.28 11.71 4.87
C TYR A 128 23.45 11.68 3.58
N ILE A 129 22.20 12.18 3.62
CA ILE A 129 21.25 12.12 2.51
C ILE A 129 21.13 13.52 1.91
N GLU A 130 21.41 13.65 0.61
CA GLU A 130 21.06 14.85 -0.16
C GLU A 130 19.55 14.88 -0.41
N ARG A 131 19.00 13.72 -0.80
CA ARG A 131 17.55 13.51 -0.96
C ARG A 131 17.21 12.03 -1.00
N CYS A 132 16.00 11.68 -0.59
CA CYS A 132 15.41 10.37 -0.85
C CYS A 132 14.05 10.47 -1.57
N ALA A 133 13.63 9.36 -2.16
CA ALA A 133 12.35 9.19 -2.82
C ALA A 133 11.78 7.82 -2.47
N ILE A 134 10.54 7.77 -2.01
CA ILE A 134 9.81 6.52 -1.83
C ILE A 134 8.95 6.31 -3.07
N LEU A 135 9.08 5.12 -3.65
CA LEU A 135 8.36 4.67 -4.84
C LEU A 135 7.71 3.31 -4.55
N GLY A 136 6.76 2.88 -5.36
CA GLY A 136 6.05 1.62 -5.13
C GLY A 136 4.68 1.50 -5.78
N THR A 137 4.30 2.45 -6.64
CA THR A 137 3.01 2.40 -7.33
C THR A 137 2.97 1.17 -8.23
N GLY A 138 1.92 0.36 -8.08
CA GLY A 138 1.80 -0.91 -8.80
C GLY A 138 2.75 -2.00 -8.31
N GLN A 139 3.41 -1.82 -7.16
CA GLN A 139 4.24 -2.84 -6.50
C GLN A 139 3.56 -3.32 -5.21
N GLN A 140 4.00 -4.48 -4.68
CA GLN A 140 3.53 -4.99 -3.39
C GLN A 140 4.10 -4.24 -2.18
N MET A 141 5.18 -3.50 -2.37
CA MET A 141 5.95 -2.86 -1.30
C MET A 141 6.57 -1.55 -1.76
N ASN A 142 7.03 -0.75 -0.80
CA ASN A 142 7.76 0.47 -1.08
C ASN A 142 9.24 0.17 -1.36
N ALA A 143 9.82 0.94 -2.27
CA ALA A 143 11.25 1.03 -2.52
C ALA A 143 11.73 2.44 -2.14
N LEU A 144 12.82 2.52 -1.39
CA LEU A 144 13.46 3.78 -1.01
C LEU A 144 14.69 4.01 -1.87
N LEU A 145 14.69 5.08 -2.65
CA LEU A 145 15.88 5.54 -3.38
C LEU A 145 16.58 6.58 -2.52
N VAL A 146 17.88 6.41 -2.29
CA VAL A 146 18.70 7.30 -1.47
C VAL A 146 19.80 7.91 -2.33
N GLN A 147 19.75 9.23 -2.49
CA GLN A 147 20.83 10.04 -3.04
C GLN A 147 21.68 10.58 -1.88
N LEU A 148 22.93 10.15 -1.82
CA LEU A 148 23.85 10.52 -0.75
C LEU A 148 24.42 11.93 -0.95
N ASP A 149 24.65 12.64 0.16
CA ASP A 149 25.48 13.85 0.15
C ASP A 149 26.95 13.44 0.13
N LEU A 150 27.58 13.53 -1.04
CA LEU A 150 28.96 13.13 -1.25
C LEU A 150 29.95 13.94 -0.40
N ASN A 151 29.65 15.20 -0.07
CA ASN A 151 30.58 16.01 0.74
C ASN A 151 30.68 15.46 2.16
N VAL A 152 29.54 15.04 2.70
CA VAL A 152 29.46 14.50 4.06
C VAL A 152 29.95 13.04 4.08
N VAL A 153 29.50 12.22 3.13
CA VAL A 153 29.86 10.80 3.08
C VAL A 153 31.35 10.60 2.84
N MET A 154 31.99 11.39 1.96
CA MET A 154 33.44 11.26 1.70
C MET A 154 34.32 11.62 2.90
N SER A 155 33.77 12.36 3.88
CA SER A 155 34.45 12.71 5.13
C SER A 155 34.20 11.71 6.27
N SER A 156 33.37 10.69 6.02
CA SER A 156 32.90 9.71 7.01
C SER A 156 33.12 8.28 6.54
N SER A 157 33.00 7.32 7.47
CA SER A 157 33.00 5.89 7.12
C SER A 157 31.67 5.51 6.48
N LEU A 158 31.70 4.90 5.29
CA LEU A 158 30.50 4.49 4.55
C LEU A 158 29.59 3.53 5.36
N PRO A 159 30.10 2.50 6.06
CA PRO A 159 29.30 1.69 6.98
C PRO A 159 28.56 2.50 8.05
N SER A 160 29.22 3.51 8.63
CA SER A 160 28.60 4.37 9.65
C SER A 160 27.48 5.22 9.07
N ALA A 161 27.67 5.72 7.84
CA ALA A 161 26.64 6.49 7.13
C ALA A 161 25.41 5.60 6.84
N ILE A 162 25.63 4.39 6.33
CA ILE A 162 24.57 3.42 6.04
C ILE A 162 23.79 3.06 7.31
N SER A 163 24.48 2.74 8.41
CA SER A 163 23.86 2.42 9.71
C SER A 163 23.00 3.59 10.21
N THR A 164 23.51 4.82 10.10
CA THR A 164 22.73 6.02 10.48
C THR A 164 21.49 6.18 9.61
N ILE A 165 21.60 6.02 8.29
CA ILE A 165 20.47 6.09 7.36
C ILE A 165 19.41 5.06 7.73
N LYS A 166 19.80 3.81 8.03
CA LYS A 166 18.88 2.75 8.45
C LYS A 166 18.10 3.13 9.72
N SER A 167 18.76 3.73 10.72
CA SER A 167 18.08 4.22 11.93
C SER A 167 17.02 5.29 11.63
N PHE A 168 17.27 6.19 10.66
CA PHE A 168 16.26 7.16 10.22
C PHE A 168 15.08 6.49 9.49
N VAL A 169 15.35 5.45 8.70
CA VAL A 169 14.30 4.64 8.04
C VAL A 169 13.45 3.89 9.06
N GLU A 170 14.07 3.25 10.05
CA GLU A 170 13.37 2.58 11.15
C GLU A 170 12.45 3.55 11.89
N SER A 171 12.97 4.73 12.23
CA SER A 171 12.15 5.75 12.88
C SER A 171 11.00 6.23 11.97
N ALA A 172 11.21 6.35 10.65
CA ALA A 172 10.12 6.67 9.70
C ALA A 172 9.05 5.57 9.67
N ASN A 173 9.45 4.30 9.68
CA ASN A 173 8.54 3.16 9.74
C ASN A 173 7.71 3.15 11.03
N GLU A 174 8.27 3.49 12.20
CA GLU A 174 7.52 3.55 13.47
C GLU A 174 6.31 4.48 13.42
N SER A 175 6.40 5.56 12.64
CA SER A 175 5.32 6.53 12.43
C SER A 175 4.39 6.22 11.26
N ALA A 176 4.64 5.12 10.54
CA ALA A 176 3.90 4.74 9.34
C ALA A 176 3.09 3.45 9.56
N PRO A 177 1.96 3.26 8.84
CA PRO A 177 1.26 1.98 8.79
C PRO A 177 2.19 0.84 8.34
N SER A 178 1.92 -0.39 8.77
CA SER A 178 2.77 -1.55 8.45
C SER A 178 2.95 -1.76 6.94
N HIS A 179 1.90 -1.56 6.15
CA HIS A 179 1.97 -1.66 4.69
C HIS A 179 2.83 -0.57 4.03
N SER A 180 3.13 0.51 4.74
CA SER A 180 4.00 1.59 4.27
C SER A 180 5.48 1.38 4.64
N HIS A 181 5.81 0.36 5.44
CA HIS A 181 7.18 0.15 5.92
C HIS A 181 8.16 -0.09 4.78
N ILE A 182 9.35 0.49 4.93
CA ILE A 182 10.49 0.29 4.04
C ILE A 182 11.40 -0.74 4.69
N TYR A 183 11.62 -1.85 3.98
CA TYR A 183 12.57 -2.88 4.41
C TYR A 183 13.97 -2.53 3.91
N GLU A 184 14.98 -3.01 4.63
CA GLU A 184 16.38 -2.74 4.35
C GLU A 184 16.77 -3.21 2.95
N GLU A 185 16.27 -4.37 2.55
CA GLU A 185 16.46 -4.98 1.23
C GLU A 185 15.79 -4.17 0.11
N MET A 186 14.89 -3.25 0.46
CA MET A 186 14.20 -2.34 -0.45
C MET A 186 14.81 -0.93 -0.44
N ILE A 187 16.01 -0.76 0.10
CA ILE A 187 16.78 0.48 0.03
C ILE A 187 17.76 0.40 -1.14
N TYR A 188 17.58 1.28 -2.11
CA TYR A 188 18.48 1.46 -3.23
C TYR A 188 19.31 2.74 -3.05
N TYR A 189 20.61 2.57 -2.81
CA TYR A 189 21.56 3.68 -2.77
C TYR A 189 22.02 4.01 -4.20
N LEU A 190 21.82 5.25 -4.63
CA LEU A 190 22.30 5.69 -5.93
C LEU A 190 23.84 5.61 -5.97
N PRO A 191 24.45 5.10 -7.07
CA PRO A 191 25.90 5.07 -7.20
C PRO A 191 26.50 6.48 -7.06
N MET A 192 27.64 6.58 -6.36
CA MET A 192 28.28 7.88 -6.09
C MET A 192 28.72 8.61 -7.36
N ASP A 193 29.03 7.87 -8.42
CA ASP A 193 29.40 8.36 -9.75
C ASP A 193 28.20 8.44 -10.72
N SER A 194 26.98 8.17 -10.23
CA SER A 194 25.77 8.17 -11.04
C SER A 194 25.50 9.56 -11.64
N LYS A 195 25.24 9.57 -12.95
CA LYS A 195 24.69 10.75 -13.62
C LYS A 195 23.18 10.91 -13.39
N LYS A 196 22.49 9.82 -13.00
CA LYS A 196 21.07 9.86 -12.65
C LYS A 196 20.94 10.46 -11.25
N LYS A 197 20.14 11.52 -11.11
CA LYS A 197 19.76 12.14 -9.84
C LYS A 197 18.25 12.10 -9.65
N LEU A 198 17.80 12.23 -8.41
CA LEU A 198 16.37 12.37 -8.11
C LEU A 198 15.86 13.71 -8.65
N PRO A 199 14.98 13.71 -9.68
CA PRO A 199 14.49 14.93 -10.31
C PRO A 199 13.66 15.78 -9.35
N ILE A 200 13.86 17.10 -9.40
CA ILE A 200 13.09 18.08 -8.64
C ILE A 200 12.58 19.21 -9.52
N THR A 201 11.52 19.85 -9.06
CA THR A 201 11.04 21.12 -9.60
C THR A 201 12.01 22.25 -9.25
N MET A 202 11.85 23.41 -9.87
CA MET A 202 12.61 24.61 -9.51
C MET A 202 12.38 25.06 -8.05
N LYS A 203 11.29 24.61 -7.42
CA LYS A 203 11.00 24.87 -5.99
C LYS A 203 11.68 23.88 -5.05
N GLY A 204 12.29 22.82 -5.58
CA GLY A 204 12.93 21.76 -4.80
C GLY A 204 12.05 20.54 -4.54
N ASP A 205 10.79 20.54 -5.00
CA ASP A 205 9.86 19.43 -4.79
C ASP A 205 10.23 18.22 -5.66
N LEU A 206 10.14 17.02 -5.09
CA LEU A 206 10.44 15.78 -5.79
C LEU A 206 9.45 15.52 -6.94
N GLN A 207 9.96 15.29 -8.14
CA GLN A 207 9.14 14.90 -9.30
C GLN A 207 8.94 13.38 -9.31
N ARG A 208 8.14 12.85 -8.40
CA ARG A 208 8.02 11.40 -8.13
C ARG A 208 7.65 10.53 -9.33
N SER A 209 6.72 10.98 -10.18
CA SER A 209 6.41 10.27 -11.44
C SER A 209 7.64 10.13 -12.33
N LYS A 210 8.43 11.21 -12.45
CA LYS A 210 9.66 11.21 -13.22
C LYS A 210 10.77 10.38 -12.55
N CYS A 211 10.81 10.32 -11.22
CA CYS A 211 11.67 9.38 -10.50
C CYS A 211 11.32 7.93 -10.88
N ALA A 212 10.04 7.57 -10.85
CA ALA A 212 9.58 6.23 -11.19
C ALA A 212 9.98 5.83 -12.63
N GLU A 213 9.89 6.76 -13.58
CA GLU A 213 10.32 6.54 -14.97
C GLU A 213 11.85 6.38 -15.10
N ILE A 214 12.65 7.21 -14.44
CA ILE A 214 14.12 7.18 -14.56
C ILE A 214 14.74 5.92 -13.94
N PHE A 215 14.10 5.42 -12.86
CA PHE A 215 14.61 4.34 -12.03
C PHE A 215 13.75 3.05 -12.13
N GLU A 216 12.96 2.90 -13.19
CA GLU A 216 12.05 1.76 -13.37
C GLU A 216 12.79 0.42 -13.31
N GLU A 217 13.91 0.30 -14.04
CA GLU A 217 14.73 -0.92 -14.09
C GLU A 217 15.36 -1.23 -12.73
N GLU A 218 15.93 -0.23 -12.05
CA GLU A 218 16.55 -0.41 -10.74
C GLU A 218 15.54 -0.88 -9.68
N ILE A 219 14.32 -0.33 -9.71
CA ILE A 219 13.23 -0.74 -8.80
C ILE A 219 12.77 -2.15 -9.13
N LYS A 220 12.63 -2.48 -10.42
CA LYS A 220 12.25 -3.82 -10.85
C LYS A 220 13.27 -4.86 -10.40
N GLU A 221 14.56 -4.61 -10.59
CA GLU A 221 15.63 -5.49 -10.10
C GLU A 221 15.60 -5.63 -8.57
N LEU A 222 15.31 -4.55 -7.85
CA LEU A 222 15.21 -4.57 -6.38
C LEU A 222 14.06 -5.47 -5.91
N VAL A 223 12.89 -5.33 -6.53
CA VAL A 223 11.71 -6.16 -6.26
C VAL A 223 12.00 -7.62 -6.63
N GLU A 224 12.59 -7.89 -7.79
CA GLU A 224 12.93 -9.25 -8.23
C GLU A 224 13.95 -9.94 -7.29
N LYS A 225 14.93 -9.20 -6.76
CA LYS A 225 15.87 -9.70 -5.75
C LYS A 225 15.14 -10.09 -4.47
N MET A 226 14.22 -9.25 -4.01
CA MET A 226 13.39 -9.52 -2.84
C MET A 226 12.46 -10.73 -3.08
N GLU A 227 11.86 -10.86 -4.25
CA GLU A 227 10.96 -11.98 -4.59
C GLU A 227 11.69 -13.31 -4.82
N SER A 228 12.92 -13.29 -5.36
CA SER A 228 13.73 -14.49 -5.56
C SER A 228 14.41 -14.98 -4.28
N GLY A 229 14.59 -14.08 -3.31
CA GLY A 229 15.26 -14.35 -2.04
C GLY A 229 16.78 -14.32 -2.15
N TYR A 230 17.31 -13.54 -3.09
CA TYR A 230 18.74 -13.25 -3.18
C TYR A 230 19.11 -12.27 -2.07
N VAL A 231 19.74 -12.77 -1.00
CA VAL A 231 20.46 -11.94 -0.04
C VAL A 231 21.88 -11.82 -0.58
N SER A 232 22.39 -10.60 -0.74
CA SER A 232 23.76 -10.40 -1.22
C SER A 232 24.75 -10.99 -0.21
N ASP A 233 25.86 -11.56 -0.70
CA ASP A 233 26.94 -12.11 0.13
C ASP A 233 27.69 -11.05 1.00
N GLN A 234 27.21 -9.80 1.04
CA GLN A 234 27.86 -8.68 1.73
C GLN A 234 27.17 -8.21 3.01
N ASP A 235 26.12 -8.88 3.48
CA ASP A 235 25.57 -8.64 4.82
C ASP A 235 26.48 -9.25 5.91
N HIS A 236 27.58 -8.54 6.17
CA HIS A 236 28.60 -8.86 7.16
C HIS A 236 28.18 -8.65 8.63
N GLU A 237 26.89 -8.54 8.96
CA GLU A 237 26.45 -8.35 10.36
C GLU A 237 25.40 -9.33 10.90
N PHE A 238 24.93 -10.32 10.12
CA PHE A 238 24.15 -11.42 10.69
C PHE A 238 25.01 -12.64 11.01
N HIS A 239 25.87 -12.50 12.03
CA HIS A 239 26.49 -13.61 12.78
C HIS A 239 25.40 -14.44 13.47
N GLY A 240 24.67 -15.23 12.69
CA GLY A 240 23.61 -16.10 13.17
C GLY A 240 23.75 -17.46 12.52
N ILE A 241 24.09 -18.44 13.38
CA ILE A 241 23.68 -19.84 13.36
C ILE A 241 23.26 -20.32 11.95
N SER A 242 24.21 -20.86 11.18
CA SER A 242 23.93 -21.56 9.93
C SER A 242 23.64 -23.03 10.20
N SER A 243 22.88 -23.67 9.30
CA SER A 243 22.75 -25.13 9.29
C SER A 243 24.10 -25.85 9.12
N ALA A 244 25.08 -25.18 8.49
CA ALA A 244 26.46 -25.65 8.37
C ALA A 244 27.23 -25.66 9.71
N ASP A 245 26.77 -24.89 10.71
CA ASP A 245 27.43 -24.75 12.02
C ASP A 245 26.93 -25.79 13.05
N GLY A 246 26.19 -26.82 12.60
CA GLY A 246 25.62 -27.85 13.49
C GLY A 246 24.40 -27.38 14.29
N ALA A 247 23.82 -26.25 13.91
CA ALA A 247 22.66 -25.69 14.57
C ALA A 247 21.36 -26.47 14.32
N SER A 248 20.50 -26.55 15.34
CA SER A 248 19.15 -27.09 15.16
C SER A 248 18.30 -26.22 14.24
N THR A 249 17.48 -26.86 13.39
CA THR A 249 16.51 -26.17 12.51
C THR A 249 15.63 -25.20 13.30
N GLU A 250 15.25 -25.57 14.53
CA GLU A 250 14.48 -24.71 15.42
C GLU A 250 15.18 -23.40 15.81
N SER A 251 16.49 -23.46 16.07
CA SER A 251 17.27 -22.26 16.39
C SER A 251 17.32 -21.31 15.20
N ILE A 252 17.55 -21.84 13.99
CA ILE A 252 17.56 -21.05 12.75
C ILE A 252 16.20 -20.38 12.53
N VAL A 253 15.11 -21.15 12.65
CA VAL A 253 13.75 -20.64 12.49
C VAL A 253 13.45 -19.51 13.49
N LYS A 254 13.82 -19.67 14.76
CA LYS A 254 13.60 -18.63 15.79
C LYS A 254 14.43 -17.36 15.52
N VAL A 255 15.68 -17.51 15.08
CA VAL A 255 16.53 -16.36 14.74
C VAL A 255 15.95 -15.61 13.54
N CYS A 256 15.67 -16.30 12.43
CA CYS A 256 15.10 -15.68 11.24
C CYS A 256 13.73 -15.02 11.53
N LEU A 257 12.91 -15.64 12.38
CA LEU A 257 11.60 -15.11 12.76
C LEU A 257 11.73 -13.80 13.54
N ARG A 258 12.64 -13.74 14.52
CA ARG A 258 12.92 -12.51 15.28
C ARG A 258 13.42 -11.38 14.39
N SER A 259 14.22 -11.68 13.37
CA SER A 259 14.71 -10.67 12.41
C SER A 259 13.64 -10.20 11.44
N SER A 260 12.56 -10.97 11.25
CA SER A 260 11.51 -10.67 10.26
C SER A 260 10.35 -9.87 10.85
N VAL A 261 10.21 -9.86 12.19
CA VAL A 261 9.09 -9.23 12.89
C VAL A 261 9.64 -8.21 13.90
N ASN A 262 9.25 -6.94 13.75
CA ASN A 262 9.70 -5.85 14.62
C ASN A 262 9.04 -5.83 16.02
N LYS A 263 8.20 -6.82 16.33
CA LYS A 263 7.52 -6.96 17.62
C LYS A 263 8.04 -8.20 18.37
N PRO A 264 8.12 -8.14 19.70
CA PRO A 264 8.38 -9.33 20.51
C PRO A 264 7.29 -10.37 20.19
N LEU A 265 7.71 -11.55 19.76
CA LEU A 265 6.81 -12.68 19.58
C LEU A 265 6.06 -12.91 20.89
N GLY A 266 4.74 -12.87 20.84
CA GLY A 266 3.92 -13.17 21.99
C GLY A 266 3.99 -14.65 22.34
N ASN A 267 3.37 -15.06 23.44
CA ASN A 267 3.10 -16.48 23.70
C ASN A 267 2.08 -17.08 22.71
N SER A 268 1.65 -16.31 21.70
CA SER A 268 0.78 -16.78 20.65
C SER A 268 1.60 -17.69 19.74
N ASN A 269 1.17 -18.93 19.59
CA ASN A 269 1.90 -19.91 18.78
C ASN A 269 1.87 -19.57 17.27
N ASN A 270 1.29 -18.44 16.83
CA ASN A 270 1.03 -18.13 15.42
C ASN A 270 1.71 -16.83 14.98
N PHE A 271 2.57 -16.91 13.95
CA PHE A 271 3.34 -15.77 13.44
C PHE A 271 2.47 -14.56 13.06
N PHE A 272 1.31 -14.79 12.45
CA PHE A 272 0.43 -13.74 11.95
C PHE A 272 -0.32 -13.01 13.07
N ASN A 273 -0.58 -13.72 14.17
CA ASN A 273 -1.15 -13.09 15.36
C ASN A 273 -0.15 -12.17 16.07
N ASP A 274 1.14 -12.43 15.90
CA ASP A 274 2.23 -11.62 16.45
C ASP A 274 2.65 -10.45 15.54
N GLY A 275 1.85 -10.16 14.51
CA GLY A 275 2.07 -9.03 13.61
C GLY A 275 2.90 -9.35 12.37
N MET A 276 3.08 -10.64 12.02
CA MET A 276 3.53 -11.00 10.67
C MET A 276 2.42 -10.71 9.65
N ASP A 277 2.78 -9.98 8.62
CA ASP A 277 1.99 -9.73 7.41
C ASP A 277 2.58 -10.47 6.21
N SER A 278 2.03 -10.26 5.02
CA SER A 278 2.49 -10.93 3.80
C SER A 278 3.95 -10.61 3.44
N LEU A 279 4.40 -9.40 3.79
CA LEU A 279 5.70 -8.89 3.40
C LEU A 279 6.81 -9.38 4.35
N SER A 280 6.57 -9.27 5.66
CA SER A 280 7.41 -9.90 6.67
C SER A 280 7.45 -11.43 6.55
N ALA A 281 6.38 -12.09 6.09
CA ALA A 281 6.42 -13.50 5.74
C ALA A 281 7.35 -13.79 4.54
N MET A 282 7.34 -12.93 3.52
CA MET A 282 8.27 -13.07 2.38
C MET A 282 9.72 -12.87 2.81
N ARG A 283 10.00 -11.88 3.65
CA ARG A 283 11.33 -11.67 4.25
C ARG A 283 11.77 -12.87 5.08
N PHE A 284 10.89 -13.39 5.91
CA PHE A 284 11.14 -14.58 6.72
C PHE A 284 11.51 -15.79 5.87
N ARG A 285 10.77 -16.03 4.77
CA ARG A 285 11.10 -17.06 3.78
C ARG A 285 12.52 -16.88 3.23
N ASN A 286 12.89 -15.66 2.85
CA ASN A 286 14.20 -15.38 2.24
C ASN A 286 15.35 -15.65 3.22
N LEU A 287 15.21 -15.22 4.47
CA LEU A 287 16.19 -15.49 5.52
C LEU A 287 16.33 -16.99 5.80
N LEU A 288 15.23 -17.74 5.76
CA LEU A 288 15.30 -19.21 5.90
C LEU A 288 16.03 -19.85 4.72
N LYS A 289 15.75 -19.41 3.49
CA LYS A 289 16.44 -19.91 2.28
C LYS A 289 17.93 -19.59 2.29
N SER A 290 18.34 -18.44 2.83
CA SER A 290 19.76 -18.06 2.90
C SER A 290 20.54 -18.85 3.97
N LYS A 291 19.89 -19.26 5.07
CA LYS A 291 20.51 -20.02 6.17
C LYS A 291 20.43 -21.55 6.01
N ILE A 292 19.53 -22.04 5.15
CA ILE A 292 19.30 -23.46 4.91
C ILE A 292 19.50 -23.77 3.43
N SER A 293 20.69 -24.24 3.08
CA SER A 293 21.05 -24.59 1.71
C SER A 293 20.10 -25.63 1.12
N GLY A 294 19.64 -25.38 -0.11
CA GLY A 294 18.71 -26.28 -0.83
C GLY A 294 17.26 -26.23 -0.33
N LEU A 295 16.91 -25.33 0.60
CA LEU A 295 15.54 -25.17 1.05
C LEU A 295 14.67 -24.56 -0.06
N GLU A 296 13.71 -25.34 -0.53
CA GLU A 296 12.58 -24.83 -1.31
C GLU A 296 11.41 -24.53 -0.39
N LEU A 297 11.11 -23.25 -0.22
CA LEU A 297 10.02 -22.75 0.60
C LEU A 297 9.27 -21.67 -0.19
N LYS A 298 7.94 -21.80 -0.29
CA LYS A 298 7.04 -20.76 -0.82
C LYS A 298 6.50 -19.93 0.34
N VAL A 299 6.06 -18.70 0.06
CA VAL A 299 5.42 -17.86 1.09
C VAL A 299 4.14 -18.54 1.61
N THR A 300 3.41 -19.25 0.75
CA THR A 300 2.23 -20.06 1.13
C THR A 300 2.55 -21.12 2.18
N ASP A 301 3.76 -21.71 2.12
CA ASP A 301 4.17 -22.71 3.12
C ASP A 301 4.33 -22.08 4.51
N ILE A 302 4.63 -20.77 4.63
CA ILE A 302 4.67 -20.06 5.91
C ILE A 302 3.25 -19.87 6.47
N TYR A 303 2.28 -19.59 5.61
CA TYR A 303 0.86 -19.52 6.01
C TYR A 303 0.35 -20.88 6.51
N ASP A 304 0.65 -21.96 5.78
CA ASP A 304 0.26 -23.32 6.15
C ASP A 304 0.98 -23.79 7.43
N ASN A 305 2.24 -23.38 7.62
CA ASN A 305 3.08 -23.74 8.75
C ASN A 305 3.32 -22.55 9.69
N ASN A 306 2.22 -21.91 10.09
CA ASN A 306 2.19 -20.66 10.85
C ASN A 306 2.75 -20.70 12.30
N THR A 307 3.42 -21.76 12.72
CA THR A 307 4.04 -21.87 14.06
C THR A 307 5.46 -22.39 13.94
N VAL A 308 6.34 -22.06 14.89
CA VAL A 308 7.75 -22.54 14.89
C VAL A 308 7.79 -24.06 14.77
N GLY A 309 6.99 -24.77 15.58
CA GLY A 309 6.96 -26.23 15.57
C GLY A 309 6.44 -26.84 14.26
N LYS A 310 5.45 -26.23 13.61
CA LYS A 310 4.95 -26.70 12.29
C LYS A 310 6.01 -26.49 11.21
N LEU A 311 6.63 -25.30 11.20
CA LEU A 311 7.60 -24.94 10.18
C LEU A 311 8.90 -25.74 10.30
N VAL A 312 9.38 -25.98 11.53
CA VAL A 312 10.55 -26.84 11.78
C VAL A 312 10.30 -28.25 11.24
N LYS A 313 9.15 -28.84 11.58
CA LYS A 313 8.77 -30.16 11.05
C LYS A 313 8.72 -30.16 9.53
N PHE A 314 8.09 -29.17 8.93
CA PHE A 314 8.01 -29.03 7.47
C PHE A 314 9.40 -28.97 6.82
N ILE A 315 10.31 -28.15 7.36
CA ILE A 315 11.69 -28.02 6.87
C ILE A 315 12.46 -29.35 7.03
N GLU A 316 12.34 -30.01 8.18
CA GLU A 316 13.00 -31.30 8.44
C GLU A 316 12.50 -32.40 7.52
N PHE A 317 11.20 -32.47 7.26
CA PHE A 317 10.63 -33.37 6.26
C PHE A 317 11.11 -33.03 4.84
N SER A 318 11.18 -31.76 4.48
CA SER A 318 11.67 -31.32 3.16
C SER A 318 13.13 -31.67 2.91
N LYS A 319 13.96 -31.81 3.95
CA LYS A 319 15.38 -32.23 3.85
C LYS A 319 15.55 -33.71 3.54
N GLN A 320 14.53 -34.54 3.77
CA GLN A 320 14.61 -36.00 3.62
C GLN A 320 14.17 -36.50 2.23
N GLU A 321 14.18 -35.65 1.19
CA GLU A 321 13.70 -35.88 -0.20
C GLU A 321 12.22 -36.31 -0.36
N ASN A 322 11.54 -36.73 0.72
CA ASN A 322 10.10 -36.97 0.72
C ASN A 322 9.35 -35.65 0.92
N ARG A 323 9.18 -34.85 -0.14
CA ARG A 323 8.15 -33.79 -0.12
C ARG A 323 6.78 -34.44 -0.02
N PRO A 324 6.02 -34.31 1.08
CA PRO A 324 4.60 -34.58 1.04
C PRO A 324 3.92 -33.25 0.77
N ASN A 325 4.22 -32.59 -0.35
CA ASN A 325 3.64 -31.28 -0.64
C ASN A 325 2.53 -31.35 -1.70
N ALA A 326 1.62 -32.29 -1.46
CA ALA A 326 0.21 -32.00 -1.58
C ALA A 326 -0.39 -32.31 -0.22
N LYS A 327 -0.90 -31.29 0.52
CA LYS A 327 -1.97 -31.54 1.50
C LYS A 327 -2.94 -32.49 0.78
N LEU A 328 -3.19 -33.69 1.33
CA LEU A 328 -4.16 -34.61 0.73
C LEU A 328 -5.44 -33.82 0.46
N LEU A 329 -6.09 -34.04 -0.67
CA LEU A 329 -7.34 -33.36 -1.02
C LEU A 329 -8.35 -33.38 0.15
N GLU A 330 -8.35 -34.48 0.91
CA GLU A 330 -9.15 -34.68 2.12
C GLU A 330 -8.83 -33.70 3.25
N SER A 331 -7.55 -33.31 3.42
CA SER A 331 -7.13 -32.29 4.39
C SER A 331 -7.66 -30.91 4.01
N TYR A 332 -7.57 -30.55 2.72
CA TYR A 332 -8.17 -29.32 2.20
C TYR A 332 -9.69 -29.32 2.33
N GLN A 333 -10.35 -30.44 2.00
CA GLN A 333 -11.80 -30.58 2.15
C GLN A 333 -12.23 -30.40 3.60
N LYS A 334 -11.53 -31.04 4.54
CA LYS A 334 -11.81 -30.92 5.97
C LYS A 334 -11.59 -29.51 6.51
N GLU A 335 -10.55 -28.82 6.03
CA GLU A 335 -10.28 -27.42 6.41
C GLU A 335 -11.37 -26.48 5.87
N VAL A 336 -11.81 -26.67 4.61
CA VAL A 336 -12.93 -25.93 4.01
C VAL A 336 -14.23 -26.21 4.77
N GLU A 337 -14.51 -27.46 5.12
CA GLU A 337 -15.68 -27.85 5.91
C GLU A 337 -15.66 -27.22 7.32
N ASP A 338 -14.51 -27.19 7.99
CA ASP A 338 -14.36 -26.55 9.30
C ASP A 338 -14.58 -25.02 9.20
N TYR A 339 -14.04 -24.37 8.17
CA TYR A 339 -14.30 -22.95 7.92
C TYR A 339 -15.78 -22.67 7.63
N ILE A 340 -16.42 -23.50 6.79
CA ILE A 340 -17.85 -23.40 6.53
C ILE A 340 -18.60 -23.56 7.84
N ALA A 341 -18.37 -24.62 8.63
CA ALA A 341 -19.08 -24.86 9.88
C ALA A 341 -18.90 -23.72 10.90
N ARG A 342 -17.67 -23.19 11.00
CA ARG A 342 -17.32 -22.10 11.92
C ARG A 342 -17.98 -20.79 11.54
N TYR A 343 -18.06 -20.49 10.24
CA TYR A 343 -18.52 -19.18 9.75
C TYR A 343 -19.94 -19.18 9.16
N SER A 344 -20.56 -20.35 8.92
CA SER A 344 -21.94 -20.48 8.47
C SER A 344 -22.95 -20.07 9.53
N ASN A 345 -22.55 -20.17 10.80
CA ASN A 345 -23.35 -19.81 11.97
C ASN A 345 -22.81 -18.58 12.70
N LEU A 346 -22.05 -17.71 12.01
CA LEU A 346 -21.91 -16.34 12.49
C LEU A 346 -23.33 -15.80 12.61
N ARG A 347 -23.84 -15.73 13.84
CA ARG A 347 -25.04 -14.99 14.21
C ARG A 347 -24.71 -13.51 14.02
N LEU A 348 -24.40 -13.12 12.78
CA LEU A 348 -24.53 -11.76 12.32
C LEU A 348 -25.98 -11.45 12.67
N GLU A 349 -26.18 -10.70 13.75
CA GLU A 349 -27.47 -10.09 14.01
C GLU A 349 -27.88 -9.50 12.67
N LYS A 350 -29.03 -9.94 12.16
CA LYS A 350 -29.59 -9.39 10.93
C LYS A 350 -29.98 -7.94 11.25
N THR A 351 -29.01 -7.05 11.40
CA THR A 351 -29.16 -5.60 11.48
C THR A 351 -29.41 -5.05 10.07
N SER A 352 -30.23 -5.78 9.29
CA SER A 352 -30.83 -5.28 8.07
C SER A 352 -32.31 -5.10 8.34
N THR A 353 -32.65 -3.91 8.82
CA THR A 353 -34.01 -3.36 8.86
C THR A 353 -34.55 -3.04 7.46
N LYS A 354 -33.77 -3.27 6.39
CA LYS A 354 -34.26 -3.15 5.01
C LYS A 354 -34.79 -4.50 4.54
N GLN A 355 -36.11 -4.61 4.44
CA GLN A 355 -36.74 -5.71 3.70
C GLN A 355 -36.25 -5.69 2.26
N LEU A 356 -35.89 -6.86 1.72
CA LEU A 356 -35.65 -7.00 0.29
C LEU A 356 -36.93 -6.57 -0.47
N PRO A 357 -36.81 -5.96 -1.66
CA PRO A 357 -37.97 -5.59 -2.45
C PRO A 357 -38.93 -6.77 -2.62
N THR A 358 -40.23 -6.52 -2.44
CA THR A 358 -41.26 -7.52 -2.69
C THR A 358 -41.39 -7.82 -4.18
N GLU A 359 -41.09 -6.84 -5.03
CA GLU A 359 -41.13 -6.88 -6.49
C GLU A 359 -39.82 -7.38 -7.11
N GLU A 360 -39.78 -7.50 -8.44
CA GLU A 360 -38.54 -7.78 -9.16
C GLU A 360 -37.52 -6.65 -8.99
N PHE A 361 -36.25 -7.00 -8.89
CA PHE A 361 -35.18 -6.03 -8.73
C PHE A 361 -33.93 -6.38 -9.55
N HIS A 362 -33.14 -5.35 -9.84
CA HIS A 362 -31.86 -5.47 -10.50
C HIS A 362 -30.72 -5.32 -9.49
N ILE A 363 -29.61 -6.00 -9.75
CA ILE A 363 -28.42 -5.98 -8.88
C ILE A 363 -27.23 -5.51 -9.70
N VAL A 364 -26.43 -4.62 -9.13
CA VAL A 364 -25.13 -4.23 -9.67
C VAL A 364 -24.04 -4.87 -8.83
N ILE A 365 -23.05 -5.50 -9.48
CA ILE A 365 -21.91 -6.12 -8.80
C ILE A 365 -20.63 -5.50 -9.34
N THR A 366 -19.89 -4.83 -8.46
CA THR A 366 -18.51 -4.38 -8.72
C THR A 366 -17.54 -5.53 -8.44
N GLY A 367 -16.52 -5.69 -9.28
CA GLY A 367 -15.59 -6.84 -9.15
C GLY A 367 -16.22 -8.17 -9.58
N ALA A 368 -17.16 -8.13 -10.52
CA ALA A 368 -17.95 -9.28 -10.97
C ALA A 368 -17.10 -10.46 -11.48
N ASN A 369 -15.97 -10.20 -12.14
CA ASN A 369 -15.05 -11.24 -12.62
C ASN A 369 -14.04 -11.70 -11.56
N GLY A 370 -14.10 -11.18 -10.34
CA GLY A 370 -13.29 -11.61 -9.20
C GLY A 370 -13.78 -12.93 -8.59
N SER A 371 -13.04 -13.44 -7.61
CA SER A 371 -13.34 -14.74 -6.96
C SER A 371 -14.75 -14.76 -6.34
N LEU A 372 -15.02 -13.86 -5.39
CA LEU A 372 -16.30 -13.79 -4.70
C LEU A 372 -17.45 -13.36 -5.63
N GLY A 373 -17.24 -12.33 -6.45
CA GLY A 373 -18.26 -11.77 -7.34
C GLY A 373 -18.83 -12.82 -8.30
N SER A 374 -17.98 -13.71 -8.84
CA SER A 374 -18.42 -14.75 -9.76
C SER A 374 -19.38 -15.76 -9.10
N PHE A 375 -19.10 -16.15 -7.85
CA PHE A 375 -19.99 -17.02 -7.08
C PHE A 375 -21.26 -16.30 -6.60
N MET A 376 -21.18 -14.99 -6.31
CA MET A 376 -22.38 -14.19 -6.02
C MET A 376 -23.32 -14.17 -7.22
N ILE A 377 -22.81 -13.93 -8.44
CA ILE A 377 -23.63 -13.96 -9.67
C ILE A 377 -24.32 -15.33 -9.81
N LYS A 378 -23.57 -16.43 -9.67
CA LYS A 378 -24.10 -17.81 -9.73
C LYS A 378 -25.31 -18.03 -8.81
N ASN A 379 -25.29 -17.43 -7.61
CA ASN A 379 -26.36 -17.58 -6.63
C ASN A 379 -27.51 -16.59 -6.86
N LEU A 380 -27.21 -15.35 -7.27
CA LEU A 380 -28.21 -14.31 -7.47
C LEU A 380 -29.10 -14.57 -8.67
N VAL A 381 -28.55 -15.07 -9.78
CA VAL A 381 -29.36 -15.38 -10.98
C VAL A 381 -30.44 -16.44 -10.72
N LYS A 382 -30.19 -17.36 -9.77
CA LYS A 382 -31.15 -18.39 -9.35
C LYS A 382 -32.34 -17.85 -8.56
N GLN A 383 -32.25 -16.63 -8.04
CA GLN A 383 -33.35 -16.04 -7.28
C GLN A 383 -34.44 -15.55 -8.23
N SER A 384 -35.69 -15.92 -7.94
CA SER A 384 -36.84 -15.59 -8.80
C SER A 384 -37.07 -14.09 -8.94
N LYS A 385 -36.84 -13.32 -7.87
CA LYS A 385 -37.02 -11.86 -7.87
C LYS A 385 -35.89 -11.07 -8.54
N VAL A 386 -34.77 -11.71 -8.85
CA VAL A 386 -33.66 -11.03 -9.52
C VAL A 386 -33.91 -11.05 -11.02
N SER A 387 -34.15 -9.87 -11.59
CA SER A 387 -34.46 -9.67 -13.02
C SER A 387 -33.19 -9.50 -13.86
N LYS A 388 -32.26 -8.63 -13.43
CA LYS A 388 -30.90 -8.54 -14.01
C LYS A 388 -29.81 -8.45 -12.97
N VAL A 389 -28.64 -8.97 -13.33
CA VAL A 389 -27.37 -8.79 -12.64
C VAL A 389 -26.41 -8.07 -13.58
N TYR A 390 -26.15 -6.80 -13.32
CA TYR A 390 -25.18 -5.97 -14.02
C TYR A 390 -23.79 -6.23 -13.45
N ALA A 391 -22.96 -6.92 -14.22
CA ALA A 391 -21.62 -7.35 -13.85
C ALA A 391 -20.58 -6.32 -14.32
N MET A 392 -20.19 -5.40 -13.43
CA MET A 392 -19.22 -4.35 -13.73
C MET A 392 -17.80 -4.89 -13.69
N ILE A 393 -17.08 -4.78 -14.81
CA ILE A 393 -15.75 -5.37 -15.03
C ILE A 393 -14.81 -4.31 -15.61
N ARG A 394 -13.59 -4.24 -15.08
CA ARG A 394 -12.53 -3.40 -15.67
C ARG A 394 -12.10 -3.97 -17.02
N ALA A 395 -12.60 -3.38 -18.11
CA ALA A 395 -12.33 -3.77 -19.48
C ALA A 395 -12.39 -2.53 -20.40
N GLU A 396 -11.86 -2.65 -21.61
CA GLU A 396 -11.93 -1.55 -22.59
C GLU A 396 -13.33 -1.37 -23.17
N ASP A 397 -14.06 -2.48 -23.33
CA ASP A 397 -15.40 -2.57 -23.92
C ASP A 397 -16.18 -3.77 -23.34
N ASP A 398 -17.50 -3.78 -23.56
CA ASP A 398 -18.42 -4.80 -23.02
C ASP A 398 -18.14 -6.21 -23.55
N ASN A 399 -17.56 -6.34 -24.75
CA ASN A 399 -17.18 -7.64 -25.30
C ASN A 399 -16.00 -8.23 -24.51
N LYS A 400 -14.98 -7.42 -24.21
CA LYS A 400 -13.87 -7.82 -23.34
C LYS A 400 -14.34 -8.06 -21.90
N ALA A 401 -15.32 -7.29 -21.40
CA ALA A 401 -15.93 -7.55 -20.10
C ALA A 401 -16.59 -8.94 -20.06
N LYS A 402 -17.38 -9.27 -21.10
CA LYS A 402 -18.00 -10.58 -21.26
C LYS A 402 -16.97 -11.70 -21.31
N GLN A 403 -15.93 -11.58 -22.13
CA GLN A 403 -14.85 -12.59 -22.22
C GLN A 403 -14.14 -12.80 -20.88
N LYS A 404 -13.85 -11.73 -20.13
CA LYS A 404 -13.26 -11.81 -18.80
C LYS A 404 -14.18 -12.52 -17.80
N LEU A 405 -15.49 -12.28 -17.87
CA LEU A 405 -16.47 -12.95 -17.02
C LEU A 405 -16.58 -14.44 -17.35
N GLU A 406 -16.68 -14.79 -18.63
CA GLU A 406 -16.74 -16.17 -19.11
C GLU A 406 -15.47 -16.95 -18.76
N SER A 407 -14.31 -16.31 -18.92
CA SER A 407 -13.03 -16.88 -18.49
C SER A 407 -13.01 -17.13 -16.98
N SER A 408 -13.53 -16.18 -16.20
CA SER A 408 -13.62 -16.31 -14.75
C SER A 408 -14.53 -17.46 -14.32
N PHE A 409 -15.69 -17.63 -14.96
CA PHE A 409 -16.59 -18.75 -14.74
C PHE A 409 -15.96 -20.08 -15.12
N SER A 410 -15.28 -20.14 -16.26
CA SER A 410 -14.62 -21.35 -16.76
C SER A 410 -13.49 -21.80 -15.82
N GLN A 411 -12.63 -20.87 -15.41
CA GLN A 411 -11.55 -21.12 -14.44
C GLN A 411 -12.06 -21.61 -13.08
N ARG A 412 -13.31 -21.31 -12.72
CA ARG A 412 -13.92 -21.63 -11.42
C ARG A 412 -14.97 -22.72 -11.50
N PHE A 413 -15.11 -23.38 -12.65
CA PHE A 413 -16.12 -24.41 -12.90
C PHE A 413 -17.55 -23.96 -12.54
N ILE A 414 -17.86 -22.69 -12.82
CA ILE A 414 -19.19 -22.09 -12.58
C ILE A 414 -20.05 -22.35 -13.81
N ASN A 415 -20.99 -23.28 -13.68
CA ASN A 415 -22.02 -23.53 -14.68
C ASN A 415 -23.29 -22.75 -14.35
N ILE A 416 -23.76 -21.95 -15.30
CA ILE A 416 -25.01 -21.20 -15.25
C ILE A 416 -25.91 -21.72 -16.36
N SER A 417 -27.17 -22.05 -16.05
CA SER A 417 -28.13 -22.50 -17.06
C SER A 417 -28.38 -21.40 -18.09
N SER A 418 -28.70 -21.77 -19.33
CA SER A 418 -28.97 -20.81 -20.41
C SER A 418 -30.04 -19.78 -20.02
N GLU A 419 -31.08 -20.22 -19.29
CA GLU A 419 -32.12 -19.34 -18.73
C GLU A 419 -31.53 -18.29 -17.78
N ASN A 420 -30.74 -18.71 -16.80
CA ASN A 420 -30.12 -17.81 -15.81
C ASN A 420 -29.04 -16.91 -16.43
N ALA A 421 -28.37 -17.36 -17.48
CA ALA A 421 -27.38 -16.55 -18.19
C ALA A 421 -28.02 -15.31 -18.84
N THR A 422 -29.29 -15.38 -19.24
CA THR A 422 -30.01 -14.22 -19.78
C THR A 422 -30.17 -13.08 -18.78
N LYS A 423 -30.10 -13.36 -17.47
CA LYS A 423 -30.16 -12.35 -16.41
C LYS A 423 -28.86 -11.57 -16.27
N ILE A 424 -27.75 -12.02 -16.84
CA ILE A 424 -26.43 -11.41 -16.66
C ILE A 424 -26.18 -10.37 -17.75
N ALA A 425 -25.76 -9.17 -17.35
CA ALA A 425 -25.34 -8.10 -18.26
C ALA A 425 -23.90 -7.68 -17.91
N PRO A 426 -22.88 -8.20 -18.60
CA PRO A 426 -21.49 -7.75 -18.43
C PRO A 426 -21.36 -6.31 -18.93
N LEU A 427 -20.81 -5.42 -18.10
CA LEU A 427 -20.58 -4.02 -18.42
C LEU A 427 -19.12 -3.67 -18.18
N ALA A 428 -18.47 -3.07 -19.18
CA ALA A 428 -17.13 -2.54 -19.06
C ALA A 428 -17.15 -1.22 -18.31
N VAL A 429 -16.31 -1.13 -17.28
CA VAL A 429 -16.19 0.06 -16.45
C VAL A 429 -14.74 0.50 -16.37
N LYS A 430 -14.49 1.76 -16.73
CA LYS A 430 -13.18 2.39 -16.58
C LYS A 430 -13.16 3.07 -15.22
N LEU A 431 -12.80 2.35 -14.15
CA LEU A 431 -12.76 2.92 -12.79
C LEU A 431 -11.71 4.06 -12.59
N ILE A 432 -11.04 4.49 -13.67
CA ILE A 432 -10.10 5.63 -13.72
C ILE A 432 -10.72 6.83 -14.47
N LYS A 433 -11.84 6.66 -15.19
CA LYS A 433 -12.62 7.76 -15.79
C LYS A 433 -14.03 7.76 -15.19
N ARG A 434 -14.44 8.91 -14.66
CA ARG A 434 -15.73 9.17 -13.97
C ARG A 434 -16.94 8.99 -14.91
N ASP A 435 -17.23 7.79 -15.37
CA ASP A 435 -18.49 7.52 -16.07
C ASP A 435 -19.33 6.53 -15.25
N LEU A 436 -19.63 6.89 -14.00
CA LEU A 436 -20.75 6.38 -13.19
C LEU A 436 -21.12 7.37 -12.08
#